data_AF-A0AAU2P9I5-F1
#
_entry.id   AF-A0AAU2P9I5-F1
#
_cell.length_a   1.000
_cell.length_b   1.000
_cell.length_c   1.000
_cell.angle_alpha   90.00
_cell.angle_beta   90.00
_cell.angle_gamma   90.00
#
_symmetry.space_group_name_H-M   'P 1'
#
loop_
_entity.id
_entity.type
_entity.pdbx_description
1 polymer ?
#
loop_
_entity_poly.entity_id
_entity_poly.type
_entity_poly.pdbx_seq_one_letter_code
_entity_poly.pdbx_strand_id
1 'polypeptide(L)'
;MSPSVTPSPPEPADRPRSGPRRHGAAGRFRGFLKTAFRRRSTREQTGAPVQPPPADPQAPGRDVSEVTRWQQHADAYEQQCESLERERAHLLAWLAVLHPATSVLAGCSTGGDGRHVLHLVAGGRQMSWLVAPRDIPLFRHTHHVETVEPVNAHARADDRETEAKYAHLRRHTRLLALEEGVATVVEELRRRA
;
A
#
# COMPACT_ATOMS: atom_id res chain seq x y z
N MET A 1 -51.18 -29.72 20.58
CA MET A 1 -49.87 -29.10 20.81
C MET A 1 -49.71 -27.97 19.81
N SER A 2 -49.95 -26.74 20.26
CA SER A 2 -49.91 -25.53 19.43
C SER A 2 -48.52 -24.89 19.56
N PRO A 3 -47.86 -24.47 18.48
CA PRO A 3 -46.60 -23.73 18.59
C PRO A 3 -46.88 -22.25 18.87
N SER A 4 -46.37 -21.78 20.00
CA SER A 4 -46.42 -20.38 20.43
C SER A 4 -45.54 -19.50 19.55
N VAL A 5 -46.15 -18.48 18.95
CA VAL A 5 -45.49 -17.40 18.22
C VAL A 5 -44.75 -16.51 19.22
N THR A 6 -43.44 -16.32 18.99
CA THR A 6 -42.61 -15.36 19.74
C THR A 6 -42.51 -14.07 18.93
N PRO A 7 -42.96 -12.91 19.42
CA PRO A 7 -42.72 -11.64 18.73
C PRO A 7 -41.35 -11.05 19.10
N SER A 8 -40.64 -10.59 18.06
CA SER A 8 -39.39 -9.80 18.13
C SER A 8 -39.67 -8.30 18.41
N PRO A 9 -38.64 -7.50 18.76
CA PRO A 9 -38.72 -6.38 19.71
C PRO A 9 -39.10 -5.01 19.11
N PRO A 10 -39.50 -4.01 19.92
CA PRO A 10 -39.65 -2.64 19.47
C PRO A 10 -38.30 -1.88 19.44
N GLU A 11 -38.03 -1.26 18.29
CA GLU A 11 -37.04 -0.20 18.06
C GLU A 11 -37.39 1.07 18.87
N PRO A 12 -36.37 1.87 19.25
CA PRO A 12 -36.57 3.32 19.18
C PRO A 12 -35.43 4.05 18.45
N ALA A 13 -35.83 4.61 17.31
CA ALA A 13 -35.69 6.00 16.85
C ALA A 13 -34.49 6.89 17.25
N ASP A 14 -34.06 7.59 16.20
CA ASP A 14 -33.61 8.99 16.14
C ASP A 14 -32.15 9.38 16.40
N ARG A 15 -31.52 9.68 15.25
CA ARG A 15 -30.37 10.55 15.06
C ARG A 15 -30.67 11.97 15.55
N PRO A 16 -29.63 12.71 15.94
CA PRO A 16 -29.50 14.11 15.54
C PRO A 16 -28.38 14.28 14.51
N ARG A 17 -28.76 14.91 13.39
CA ARG A 17 -27.86 15.65 12.50
C ARG A 17 -27.16 16.74 13.31
N SER A 18 -25.85 16.89 13.13
CA SER A 18 -25.15 18.13 13.44
C SER A 18 -24.06 18.37 12.40
N GLY A 19 -24.13 19.56 11.81
CA GLY A 19 -23.54 19.93 10.53
C GLY A 19 -22.02 20.18 10.52
N PRO A 20 -21.52 20.83 9.45
CA PRO A 20 -20.12 20.80 9.08
C PRO A 20 -19.32 21.90 9.80
N ARG A 21 -18.14 21.55 10.31
CA ARG A 21 -17.11 22.53 10.68
C ARG A 21 -15.97 22.51 9.66
N ARG A 22 -15.78 23.68 9.06
CA ARG A 22 -14.74 24.03 8.11
C ARG A 22 -13.50 24.59 8.83
N HIS A 23 -12.35 24.38 8.18
CA HIS A 23 -11.10 25.18 8.13
C HIS A 23 -9.97 24.97 9.17
N GLY A 24 -8.77 24.81 8.60
CA GLY A 24 -7.44 24.78 9.23
C GLY A 24 -6.52 23.74 8.56
N ALA A 25 -6.13 23.87 7.28
CA ALA A 25 -4.96 24.62 6.78
C ALA A 25 -3.58 24.07 7.24
N ALA A 26 -2.93 23.28 6.38
CA ALA A 26 -1.47 23.12 6.14
C ALA A 26 -1.24 21.74 5.47
N GLY A 27 -0.56 21.53 4.34
CA GLY A 27 0.28 22.39 3.52
C GLY A 27 0.32 21.86 2.08
N ARG A 28 0.41 22.81 1.15
CA ARG A 28 0.62 22.62 -0.29
C ARG A 28 2.06 22.17 -0.54
N PHE A 29 2.26 21.27 -1.51
CA PHE A 29 3.16 21.49 -2.66
C PHE A 29 2.94 20.36 -3.68
N ARG A 30 2.03 20.59 -4.65
CA ARG A 30 1.99 19.83 -5.91
C ARG A 30 1.50 20.72 -7.05
N GLY A 31 2.30 20.82 -8.10
CA GLY A 31 1.84 20.89 -9.48
C GLY A 31 1.41 22.25 -10.01
N PHE A 32 2.37 23.13 -10.31
CA PHE A 32 2.18 24.23 -11.26
C PHE A 32 2.71 23.83 -12.63
N LEU A 33 1.88 23.22 -13.48
CA LEU A 33 2.04 23.26 -14.94
C LEU A 33 0.68 22.95 -15.59
N LYS A 34 -0.17 23.96 -15.76
CA LYS A 34 -1.29 23.92 -16.72
C LYS A 34 -1.46 25.28 -17.42
N THR A 35 -0.94 25.32 -18.64
CA THR A 35 -1.63 25.77 -19.86
C THR A 35 -2.51 27.01 -19.75
N ALA A 36 -1.97 28.16 -20.15
CA ALA A 36 -2.76 29.36 -20.46
C ALA A 36 -2.55 29.75 -21.94
N PHE A 37 -3.31 29.11 -22.82
CA PHE A 37 -3.62 29.66 -24.14
C PHE A 37 -5.09 30.10 -24.12
N ARG A 38 -5.34 31.40 -23.89
CA ARG A 38 -6.54 32.05 -24.42
C ARG A 38 -6.29 33.54 -24.66
N ARG A 39 -6.11 33.80 -25.95
CA ARG A 39 -6.19 35.07 -26.69
C ARG A 39 -7.06 36.13 -26.00
N ARG A 40 -6.47 37.30 -25.75
CA ARG A 40 -7.19 38.57 -25.67
C ARG A 40 -6.79 39.38 -26.90
N SER A 41 -7.74 39.57 -27.81
CA SER A 41 -7.61 40.47 -28.95
C SER A 41 -7.81 41.91 -28.48
N THR A 42 -6.83 42.77 -28.73
CA THR A 42 -7.06 44.19 -28.98
C THR A 42 -6.18 44.60 -30.13
N ARG A 43 -6.87 44.90 -31.22
CA ARG A 43 -6.43 45.56 -32.44
C ARG A 43 -5.97 46.97 -32.06
N GLU A 44 -4.77 47.38 -32.44
CA GLU A 44 -4.48 48.65 -33.12
C GLU A 44 -2.97 48.97 -33.15
N GLN A 45 -2.60 49.62 -34.26
CA GLN A 45 -1.42 50.45 -34.50
C GLN A 45 -0.17 49.85 -35.16
N THR A 46 -0.16 50.07 -36.49
CA THR A 46 0.83 50.85 -37.26
C THR A 46 2.25 50.30 -37.37
N GLY A 47 2.66 50.09 -38.63
CA GLY A 47 3.93 49.50 -39.02
C GLY A 47 5.16 50.30 -38.58
N ALA A 48 6.06 49.59 -37.92
CA ALA A 48 7.50 49.81 -37.96
C ALA A 48 8.15 48.42 -38.12
N PRO A 49 9.26 48.28 -38.85
CA PRO A 49 9.96 47.00 -38.94
C PRO A 49 10.49 46.67 -37.54
N VAL A 50 9.88 45.68 -36.90
CA VAL A 50 10.34 45.13 -35.62
C VAL A 50 11.69 44.49 -35.88
N GLN A 51 12.77 45.17 -35.48
CA GLN A 51 14.07 44.55 -35.35
C GLN A 51 13.91 43.38 -34.37
N PRO A 52 14.28 42.14 -34.75
CA PRO A 52 14.25 41.04 -33.81
C PRO A 52 15.15 41.43 -32.63
N PRO A 53 14.70 41.26 -31.38
CA PRO A 53 15.57 41.48 -30.23
C PRO A 53 16.83 40.63 -30.41
N PRO A 54 18.02 41.14 -30.04
CA PRO A 54 19.22 40.34 -30.06
C PRO A 54 18.93 39.06 -29.29
N ALA A 55 19.16 37.91 -29.94
CA ALA A 55 18.97 36.62 -29.33
C ALA A 55 19.76 36.59 -28.03
N ASP A 56 19.04 36.63 -26.90
CA ASP A 56 19.63 36.50 -25.59
C ASP A 56 20.30 35.11 -25.56
N PRO A 57 21.65 35.00 -25.47
CA PRO A 57 22.33 33.71 -25.40
C PRO A 57 22.04 32.97 -24.08
N GLN A 58 21.22 33.56 -23.20
CA GLN A 58 20.90 33.09 -21.87
C GLN A 58 19.44 32.69 -21.71
N ALA A 59 18.89 31.98 -22.69
CA ALA A 59 17.85 31.02 -22.32
C ALA A 59 18.49 30.05 -21.32
N PRO A 60 17.98 29.92 -20.07
CA PRO A 60 18.57 29.00 -19.09
C PRO A 60 18.45 27.60 -19.68
N GLY A 61 19.56 27.13 -20.25
CA GLY A 61 19.71 25.75 -20.64
C GLY A 61 19.44 24.95 -19.40
N ARG A 62 18.31 24.26 -19.38
CA ARG A 62 17.95 23.30 -18.33
C ARG A 62 19.19 22.47 -18.09
N ASP A 63 19.81 22.62 -16.92
CA ASP A 63 21.12 22.07 -16.66
C ASP A 63 21.05 20.55 -16.84
N VAL A 64 21.53 20.10 -18.00
CA VAL A 64 21.41 18.70 -18.42
C VAL A 64 22.15 17.83 -17.42
N SER A 65 23.20 18.37 -16.77
CA SER A 65 23.96 17.69 -15.73
C SER A 65 23.13 17.45 -14.45
N GLU A 66 22.31 18.41 -14.04
CA GLU A 66 21.40 18.23 -12.89
C GLU A 66 20.31 17.20 -13.20
N VAL A 67 19.71 17.26 -14.41
CA VAL A 67 18.68 16.29 -14.82
C VAL A 67 19.25 14.87 -14.86
N THR A 68 20.44 14.68 -15.43
CA THR A 68 21.11 13.38 -15.46
C THR A 68 21.43 12.89 -14.06
N ARG A 69 21.89 13.76 -13.15
CA ARG A 69 22.14 13.40 -11.75
C ARG A 69 20.88 12.95 -11.03
N TRP A 70 19.77 13.66 -11.17
CA TRP A 70 18.48 13.27 -10.57
C TRP A 70 17.96 11.96 -11.15
N GLN A 71 18.13 11.75 -12.45
CA GLN A 71 17.75 10.48 -13.08
C GLN A 71 18.56 9.32 -12.51
N GLN A 72 19.88 9.46 -12.42
CA GLN A 72 20.75 8.44 -11.81
C GLN A 72 20.35 8.13 -10.37
N HIS A 73 19.99 9.15 -9.58
CA HIS A 73 19.49 8.95 -8.22
C HIS A 73 18.14 8.23 -8.19
N ALA A 74 17.23 8.55 -9.10
CA ALA A 74 15.94 7.86 -9.22
C ALA A 74 16.13 6.40 -9.60
N ASP A 75 16.96 6.11 -10.60
CA ASP A 75 17.26 4.75 -11.07
C ASP A 75 17.92 3.92 -9.96
N ALA A 76 18.87 4.49 -9.22
CA ALA A 76 19.52 3.82 -8.10
C ALA A 76 18.53 3.52 -6.96
N TYR A 77 17.60 4.44 -6.68
CA TYR A 77 16.56 4.23 -5.68
C TYR A 77 15.58 3.13 -6.12
N GLU A 78 15.17 3.12 -7.39
CA GLU A 78 14.31 2.07 -7.94
C GLU A 78 14.98 0.69 -7.83
N GLN A 79 16.25 0.57 -8.20
CA GLN A 79 17.03 -0.67 -8.05
C GLN A 79 17.07 -1.15 -6.58
N GLN A 80 17.26 -0.22 -5.64
CA GLN A 80 17.26 -0.55 -4.22
C GLN A 80 15.87 -1.03 -3.76
N CYS A 81 14.80 -0.36 -4.18
CA CYS A 81 13.44 -0.81 -3.89
C CYS A 81 13.18 -2.21 -4.45
N GLU A 82 13.55 -2.48 -5.70
CA GLU A 82 13.36 -3.80 -6.32
C GLU A 82 14.14 -4.89 -5.58
N SER A 83 15.37 -4.60 -5.16
CA SER A 83 16.18 -5.53 -4.36
C SER A 83 15.51 -5.87 -3.03
N LEU A 84 15.01 -4.86 -2.30
CA LEU A 84 14.30 -5.07 -1.03
C LEU A 84 12.97 -5.80 -1.22
N GLU A 85 12.25 -5.52 -2.30
CA GLU A 85 11.02 -6.25 -2.63
C GLU A 85 11.29 -7.72 -2.91
N ARG A 86 12.39 -8.04 -3.61
CA ARG A 86 12.80 -9.41 -3.88
C ARG A 86 13.20 -10.14 -2.59
N GLU A 87 13.99 -9.51 -1.72
CA GLU A 87 14.35 -10.08 -0.42
C GLU A 87 13.09 -10.38 0.43
N ARG A 88 12.17 -9.41 0.49
CA ARG A 88 10.86 -9.58 1.15
C ARG A 88 10.09 -10.77 0.56
N ALA A 89 10.09 -10.93 -0.77
CA ALA A 89 9.39 -12.04 -1.42
C ALA A 89 9.96 -13.41 -1.02
N HIS A 90 11.29 -13.53 -0.91
CA HIS A 90 11.94 -14.76 -0.43
C HIS A 90 11.53 -15.09 1.02
N LEU A 91 11.53 -14.09 1.91
CA LEU A 91 11.10 -14.29 3.30
C LEU A 91 9.62 -14.68 3.41
N LEU A 92 8.76 -14.04 2.62
CA LEU A 92 7.33 -14.39 2.56
C LEU A 92 7.10 -15.80 2.02
N ALA A 93 7.85 -16.23 1.00
CA ALA A 93 7.78 -17.59 0.49
C ALA A 93 8.19 -18.62 1.54
N TRP A 94 9.26 -18.34 2.28
CA TRP A 94 9.69 -19.18 3.39
C TRP A 94 8.63 -19.26 4.50
N LEU A 95 8.07 -18.12 4.93
CA LEU A 95 7.00 -18.08 5.93
C LEU A 95 5.74 -18.81 5.48
N ALA A 96 5.35 -18.69 4.21
CA ALA A 96 4.19 -19.40 3.67
C ALA A 96 4.36 -20.92 3.77
N VAL A 97 5.56 -21.44 3.49
CA VAL A 97 5.87 -22.87 3.61
C VAL A 97 5.85 -23.36 5.06
N LEU A 98 6.22 -22.51 6.03
CA LEU A 98 6.12 -22.85 7.46
C LEU A 98 4.68 -22.84 7.97
N HIS A 99 3.77 -22.17 7.27
CA HIS A 99 2.37 -22.00 7.67
C HIS A 99 1.39 -22.43 6.58
N PRO A 100 1.47 -23.68 6.07
CA PRO A 100 0.73 -24.10 4.89
C PRO A 100 -0.79 -24.09 5.10
N ALA A 101 -1.25 -24.30 6.34
CA ALA A 101 -2.67 -24.28 6.68
C ALA A 101 -3.29 -22.87 6.70
N THR A 102 -2.47 -21.82 6.76
CA THR A 102 -2.94 -20.43 6.90
C THR A 102 -2.42 -19.50 5.80
N SER A 103 -1.69 -20.05 4.82
CA SER A 103 -1.13 -19.31 3.69
C SER A 103 -1.83 -19.67 2.39
N VAL A 104 -2.23 -18.66 1.61
CA VAL A 104 -2.82 -18.84 0.28
C VAL A 104 -2.27 -17.77 -0.66
N LEU A 105 -1.83 -18.16 -1.85
CA LEU A 105 -1.49 -17.25 -2.92
C LEU A 105 -2.65 -17.18 -3.91
N ALA A 106 -3.13 -15.98 -4.21
CA ALA A 106 -4.26 -15.75 -5.11
C ALA A 106 -3.92 -14.76 -6.23
N GLY A 107 -4.52 -14.92 -7.40
CA GLY A 107 -4.45 -13.93 -8.47
C GLY A 107 -5.06 -12.59 -8.05
N CYS A 108 -4.44 -11.48 -8.44
CA CYS A 108 -4.98 -10.14 -8.18
C CYS A 108 -5.93 -9.71 -9.31
N SER A 109 -7.23 -9.54 -9.01
CA SER A 109 -8.24 -9.16 -10.00
C SER A 109 -8.17 -7.70 -10.47
N THR A 110 -7.53 -6.82 -9.70
CA THR A 110 -7.57 -5.35 -9.93
C THR A 110 -6.41 -4.79 -10.75
N GLY A 111 -5.50 -5.63 -11.26
CA GLY A 111 -4.36 -5.16 -12.04
C GLY A 111 -3.98 -6.18 -13.10
N GLY A 112 -4.15 -5.83 -14.37
CA GLY A 112 -3.77 -6.63 -15.55
C GLY A 112 -2.27 -6.93 -15.68
N ASP A 113 -1.51 -6.71 -14.61
CA ASP A 113 -0.06 -6.86 -14.53
C ASP A 113 0.36 -8.28 -14.13
N GLY A 114 -0.59 -9.22 -13.96
CA GLY A 114 -0.31 -10.59 -13.51
C GLY A 114 0.17 -10.70 -12.05
N ARG A 115 -0.06 -9.66 -11.25
CA ARG A 115 0.32 -9.65 -9.82
C ARG A 115 -0.52 -10.65 -9.03
N HIS A 116 0.08 -11.17 -7.97
CA HIS A 116 -0.60 -12.05 -7.02
C HIS A 116 -0.65 -11.41 -5.63
N VAL A 117 -1.54 -11.92 -4.79
CA VAL A 117 -1.66 -11.53 -3.38
C VAL A 117 -1.41 -12.76 -2.53
N LEU A 118 -0.41 -12.68 -1.66
CA LEU A 118 -0.23 -13.66 -0.60
C LEU A 118 -1.11 -13.25 0.58
N HIS A 119 -1.97 -14.17 1.03
CA HIS A 119 -2.70 -14.08 2.28
C HIS A 119 -2.03 -15.00 3.31
N LEU A 120 -1.78 -14.47 4.50
CA LEU A 120 -1.25 -15.23 5.64
C LEU A 120 -2.00 -14.84 6.90
N VAL A 121 -2.43 -15.81 7.69
CA VAL A 121 -2.97 -15.55 9.04
C VAL A 121 -1.87 -15.72 10.07
N ALA A 122 -1.63 -14.67 10.87
CA ALA A 122 -0.76 -14.75 12.05
C ALA A 122 -1.41 -14.02 13.24
N GLY A 123 -1.33 -14.63 14.43
CA GLY A 123 -1.98 -14.11 15.64
C GLY A 123 -3.48 -13.89 15.46
N GLY A 124 -4.15 -14.79 14.73
CA GLY A 124 -5.60 -14.72 14.47
C GLY A 124 -6.04 -13.63 13.48
N ARG A 125 -5.11 -12.89 12.86
CA ARG A 125 -5.42 -11.84 11.88
C ARG A 125 -4.89 -12.21 10.50
N GLN A 126 -5.76 -12.15 9.49
CA GLN A 126 -5.35 -12.25 8.09
C GLN A 126 -4.64 -10.98 7.65
N MET A 127 -3.52 -11.16 6.96
CA MET A 127 -2.69 -10.11 6.38
C MET A 127 -2.40 -10.44 4.92
N SER A 128 -2.23 -9.40 4.10
CA SER A 128 -1.96 -9.53 2.68
C SER A 128 -0.70 -8.78 2.24
N TRP A 129 -0.05 -9.32 1.21
CA TRP A 129 1.08 -8.71 0.53
C TRP A 129 0.96 -8.91 -0.98
N LEU A 130 1.25 -7.85 -1.74
CA LEU A 130 1.39 -7.95 -3.19
C LEU A 130 2.69 -8.66 -3.54
N VAL A 131 2.61 -9.58 -4.49
CA VAL A 131 3.73 -10.35 -5.03
C VAL A 131 3.87 -10.00 -6.50
N ALA A 132 5.09 -9.59 -6.89
CA ALA A 132 5.38 -9.28 -8.28
C ALA A 132 5.39 -10.56 -9.13
N PRO A 133 5.02 -10.49 -10.42
CA PRO A 133 4.94 -11.68 -11.29
C PRO A 133 6.24 -12.50 -11.33
N ARG A 134 7.39 -11.81 -11.36
CA ARG A 134 8.74 -12.40 -11.35
C ARG A 134 9.06 -13.22 -10.09
N ASP A 135 8.34 -12.98 -9.00
CA ASP A 135 8.57 -13.61 -7.70
C ASP A 135 7.62 -14.79 -7.44
N ILE A 136 6.54 -14.94 -8.23
CA ILE A 136 5.57 -16.05 -8.10
C ILE A 136 6.24 -17.43 -8.06
N PRO A 137 7.28 -17.73 -8.87
CA PRO A 137 7.94 -19.05 -8.82
C PRO A 137 8.54 -19.43 -7.46
N LEU A 138 8.81 -18.45 -6.57
CA LEU A 138 9.28 -18.71 -5.21
C LEU A 138 8.21 -19.41 -4.35
N PHE A 139 6.93 -19.20 -4.67
CA PHE A 139 5.77 -19.71 -3.93
C PHE A 139 5.26 -21.05 -4.48
N ARG A 140 6.09 -21.81 -5.20
CA ARG A 140 5.71 -23.10 -5.81
C ARG A 140 5.21 -24.16 -4.82
N HIS A 141 5.52 -24.00 -3.54
CA HIS A 141 5.12 -24.90 -2.45
C HIS A 141 3.98 -24.33 -1.57
N THR A 142 3.49 -23.13 -1.89
CA THR A 142 2.34 -22.51 -1.23
C THR A 142 1.06 -22.92 -1.95
N HIS A 143 -0.08 -22.98 -1.24
CA HIS A 143 -1.36 -23.27 -1.88
C HIS A 143 -1.78 -22.13 -2.82
N HIS A 144 -2.06 -22.44 -4.09
CA HIS A 144 -2.51 -21.47 -5.11
C HIS A 144 -4.02 -21.55 -5.30
N VAL A 145 -4.68 -20.40 -5.43
CA VAL A 145 -6.10 -20.30 -5.77
C VAL A 145 -6.25 -19.31 -6.92
N GLU A 146 -7.01 -19.68 -7.95
CA GLU A 146 -7.16 -18.86 -9.16
C GLU A 146 -7.80 -17.49 -8.86
N THR A 147 -8.77 -17.43 -7.95
CA THR A 147 -9.38 -16.18 -7.48
C THR A 147 -10.02 -16.40 -6.11
N VAL A 148 -9.71 -15.56 -5.13
CA VAL A 148 -10.42 -15.54 -3.85
C VAL A 148 -11.51 -14.47 -3.93
N GLU A 149 -12.77 -14.87 -3.74
CA GLU A 149 -13.87 -13.91 -3.51
C GLU A 149 -13.51 -13.05 -2.27
N PRO A 150 -13.42 -11.72 -2.39
CA PRO A 150 -12.90 -10.85 -1.36
C PRO A 150 -13.76 -10.90 -0.09
N VAL A 151 -13.31 -11.57 0.99
CA VAL A 151 -13.77 -11.13 2.32
C VAL A 151 -13.12 -9.78 2.67
N ASN A 152 -11.94 -9.45 2.10
CA ASN A 152 -11.26 -8.13 2.20
C ASN A 152 -10.13 -7.98 1.14
N ALA A 153 -10.37 -8.27 -0.14
CA ALA A 153 -9.30 -8.34 -1.17
C ALA A 153 -8.76 -6.99 -1.66
N HIS A 154 -9.25 -5.85 -1.17
CA HIS A 154 -8.81 -4.54 -1.67
C HIS A 154 -8.36 -3.61 -0.56
N ALA A 155 -7.35 -4.05 0.17
CA ALA A 155 -6.42 -3.16 0.80
C ALA A 155 -5.33 -2.81 -0.22
N ARG A 156 -5.63 -1.87 -1.14
CA ARG A 156 -4.55 -1.01 -1.65
C ARG A 156 -3.87 -0.50 -0.38
N ALA A 157 -2.62 -0.89 -0.13
CA ALA A 157 -1.95 -0.65 1.14
C ALA A 157 -2.08 0.84 1.49
N ASP A 158 -3.10 1.17 2.28
CA ASP A 158 -3.20 2.47 2.92
C ASP A 158 -2.05 2.48 3.92
N ASP A 159 -1.31 3.57 3.99
CA ASP A 159 -0.21 3.72 4.95
C ASP A 159 -0.71 3.41 6.37
N ARG A 160 -1.96 3.77 6.68
CA ARG A 160 -2.61 3.48 7.95
C ARG A 160 -2.88 1.98 8.17
N GLU A 161 -3.26 1.26 7.12
CA GLU A 161 -3.49 -0.18 7.18
C GLU A 161 -2.17 -0.95 7.30
N THR A 162 -1.12 -0.44 6.65
CA THR A 162 0.24 -0.97 6.73
C THR A 162 0.81 -0.83 8.14
N GLU A 163 0.67 0.33 8.78
CA GLU A 163 1.09 0.52 10.17
C GLU A 163 0.31 -0.35 11.15
N ALA A 164 -1.01 -0.48 10.96
CA ALA A 164 -1.83 -1.37 11.77
C ALA A 164 -1.43 -2.84 11.61
N LYS A 165 -1.02 -3.26 10.40
CA LYS A 165 -0.46 -4.59 10.12
C LYS A 165 0.84 -4.80 10.89
N TYR A 166 1.77 -3.84 10.85
CA TYR A 166 3.06 -3.95 11.52
C TYR A 166 2.98 -3.87 13.06
N ALA A 167 2.09 -3.04 13.59
CA ALA A 167 1.82 -3.02 15.03
C ALA A 167 1.32 -4.38 15.53
N HIS A 168 0.43 -5.02 14.77
CA HIS A 168 -0.06 -6.37 15.06
C HIS A 168 1.07 -7.40 15.03
N LEU A 169 1.91 -7.40 13.99
CA LEU A 169 3.06 -8.30 13.89
C LEU A 169 4.00 -8.14 15.09
N ARG A 170 4.40 -6.91 15.43
CA ARG A 170 5.26 -6.64 16.60
C ARG A 170 4.67 -7.19 17.89
N ARG A 171 3.37 -6.97 18.12
CA ARG A 171 2.66 -7.51 19.28
C ARG A 171 2.66 -9.03 19.27
N HIS A 172 2.33 -9.65 18.14
CA HIS A 172 2.23 -11.10 18.03
C HIS A 172 3.60 -11.78 18.22
N THR A 173 4.65 -11.29 17.58
CA THR A 173 6.03 -11.79 17.78
C THR A 173 6.46 -11.69 19.23
N ARG A 174 6.14 -10.58 19.91
CA ARG A 174 6.42 -10.44 21.34
C ARG A 174 5.70 -11.51 22.18
N LEU A 175 4.45 -11.83 21.87
CA LEU A 175 3.71 -12.87 22.59
C LEU A 175 4.29 -14.26 22.38
N LEU A 176 4.66 -14.60 21.14
CA LEU A 176 5.30 -15.89 20.82
C LEU A 176 6.62 -16.07 21.58
N ALA A 177 7.46 -15.02 21.65
CA ALA A 177 8.71 -15.06 22.39
C ALA A 177 8.51 -15.27 23.91
N LEU A 178 7.40 -14.79 24.47
CA LEU A 178 7.07 -15.00 25.89
C LEU A 178 6.53 -16.41 26.16
N GLU A 179 5.71 -16.94 25.24
CA GLU A 179 5.13 -18.28 25.36
C GLU A 179 6.20 -19.38 25.42
N GLU A 180 7.22 -19.28 24.58
CA GLU A 180 8.37 -20.19 24.59
C GLU A 180 9.11 -20.18 25.95
N GLY A 181 9.26 -18.99 26.55
CA GLY A 181 9.84 -18.85 27.88
C GLY A 181 9.01 -19.53 28.97
N VAL A 182 7.68 -19.39 28.92
CA VAL A 182 6.79 -20.06 29.88
C VAL A 182 6.82 -21.58 29.72
N ALA A 183 6.76 -22.08 28.47
CA ALA A 183 6.84 -23.51 28.19
C ALA A 183 8.15 -24.12 28.72
N THR A 184 9.27 -23.42 28.54
CA THR A 184 10.58 -23.84 29.04
C THR A 184 10.60 -23.96 30.56
N VAL A 185 10.09 -22.95 31.27
CA VAL A 185 10.02 -22.95 32.76
C VAL A 185 9.13 -24.08 33.28
N VAL A 186 7.99 -24.32 32.64
CA VAL A 186 7.07 -25.42 33.02
C VAL A 186 7.77 -26.77 32.89
N GLU A 187 8.53 -26.98 31.82
CA GLU A 187 9.24 -28.24 31.57
C GLU A 187 10.43 -28.45 32.52
N GLU A 188 11.08 -27.37 32.98
CA GLU A 188 12.08 -27.44 34.06
C GLU A 188 11.45 -27.82 35.40
N LEU A 189 10.28 -27.27 35.73
CA LEU A 189 9.57 -27.60 36.97
C LEU A 189 9.11 -29.06 36.96
N ARG A 190 8.62 -29.59 35.83
CA ARG A 190 8.28 -31.02 35.68
C ARG A 190 9.46 -31.95 35.87
N ARG A 191 10.65 -31.56 35.40
CA ARG A 191 11.87 -32.39 35.53
C ARG A 191 12.45 -32.40 36.95
N ARG A 192 12.05 -31.48 37.82
CA ARG A 192 12.51 -31.36 39.21
C ARG A 192 11.54 -31.95 40.24
N ALA A 193 10.32 -32.29 39.83
CA ALA A 193 9.31 -32.96 40.63
C ALA A 193 9.42 -34.48 40.48
#